data_AF-A0A316MC43-F1
#
_entry.id   AF-A0A316MC43-F1
#
_cell.length_a   1.000
_cell.length_b   1.000
_cell.length_c   1.000
_cell.angle_alpha   90.00
_cell.angle_beta   90.00
_cell.angle_gamma   90.00
#
_symmetry.space_group_name_H-M   'P 1'
#
loop_
_entity.id
_entity.type
_entity.pdbx_description
1 polymer ?
#
loop_
_entity_poly.entity_id
_entity_poly.type
_entity_poly.pdbx_seq_one_letter_code
_entity_poly.pdbx_strand_id
1 'polypeptide(L)'
;MSTGVLKRFYSTEPWLSFREQIIMDRRKNGVVVCENCGKMIVVSRHIQVHHVVELTEENYKDSNISLNPDNVKVWCHICHNKHHGRFSGGGHKRREKAVYIVYGPPMSGKSSYVIEHMEKGDMVVDMDKIYSAVSFLEPYNKPENLKYNVFSIRNHIIDMIKVRYGGFRTAWVIGGYANKFEREKLAQDLGAQLIYIAATQDECMKRLNSCNDYRQEHQEEWAEYINKWFESYVE
;
A
#
# COMPACT_ATOMS: atom_id res chain seq x y z
N MET A 1 0.87 15.39 17.87
CA MET A 1 1.35 14.05 18.30
C MET A 1 0.72 13.78 19.65
N SER A 2 0.17 12.58 19.89
CA SER A 2 -0.39 12.24 21.20
C SER A 2 0.68 12.44 22.27
N THR A 3 0.38 13.23 23.28
CA THR A 3 1.30 13.46 24.39
C THR A 3 1.60 12.17 25.14
N GLY A 4 2.66 12.15 25.96
CA GLY A 4 3.07 10.96 26.70
C GLY A 4 1.95 10.36 27.59
N VAL A 5 1.00 11.19 28.01
CA VAL A 5 -0.14 10.82 28.84
C VAL A 5 -1.17 9.99 28.05
N LEU A 6 -1.56 10.44 26.86
CA LEU A 6 -2.51 9.70 26.02
C LEU A 6 -1.95 8.36 25.55
N LYS A 7 -0.64 8.30 25.25
CA LYS A 7 0.01 7.04 24.89
C LYS A 7 -0.07 6.01 26.02
N ARG A 8 0.04 6.45 27.28
CA ARG A 8 -0.12 5.57 28.45
C ARG A 8 -1.56 5.08 28.59
N PHE A 9 -2.55 5.96 28.39
CA PHE A 9 -3.96 5.57 28.42
C PHE A 9 -4.26 4.41 27.45
N TYR A 10 -3.79 4.51 26.21
CA TYR A 10 -3.97 3.46 25.19
C TYR A 10 -3.25 2.14 25.49
N SER A 11 -2.42 2.08 26.53
CA SER A 11 -1.78 0.84 27.02
C SER A 11 -2.41 0.32 28.32
N THR A 12 -3.45 0.96 28.84
CA THR A 12 -4.12 0.52 30.07
C THR A 12 -5.11 -0.61 29.79
N GLU A 13 -5.27 -1.50 30.76
CA GLU A 13 -6.25 -2.60 30.72
C GLU A 13 -7.68 -2.17 30.38
N PRO A 14 -8.24 -1.08 30.96
CA PRO A 14 -9.58 -0.61 30.60
C PRO A 14 -9.73 -0.31 29.12
N TRP A 15 -8.74 0.34 28.50
CA TRP A 15 -8.76 0.62 27.06
C TRP A 15 -8.62 -0.66 26.23
N LEU A 16 -7.72 -1.57 26.60
CA LEU A 16 -7.50 -2.82 25.86
C LEU A 16 -8.76 -3.69 25.87
N SER A 17 -9.38 -3.85 27.04
CA SER A 17 -10.64 -4.58 27.22
C SER A 17 -11.78 -3.94 26.42
N PHE A 18 -11.93 -2.62 26.53
CA PHE A 18 -12.93 -1.86 25.75
C PHE A 18 -12.72 -2.01 24.25
N ARG A 19 -11.47 -1.92 23.78
CA ARG A 19 -11.12 -2.08 22.38
C ARG A 19 -11.50 -3.48 21.86
N GLU A 20 -11.19 -4.53 22.61
CA GLU A 20 -11.55 -5.90 22.22
C GLU A 20 -13.07 -6.07 22.12
N GLN A 21 -13.81 -5.58 23.11
CA GLN A 21 -15.27 -5.63 23.11
C GLN A 21 -15.87 -4.91 21.90
N ILE A 22 -15.43 -3.68 21.62
CA ILE A 22 -15.89 -2.91 20.44
C ILE A 22 -15.62 -3.66 19.13
N ILE A 23 -14.46 -4.30 19.00
CA ILE A 23 -14.12 -5.07 17.80
C ILE A 23 -15.01 -6.31 17.67
N MET A 24 -15.36 -6.97 18.77
CA MET A 24 -16.26 -8.11 18.76
C MET A 24 -17.71 -7.70 18.42
N ASP A 25 -18.23 -6.69 19.12
CA ASP A 25 -19.62 -6.22 18.99
C ASP A 25 -19.94 -5.71 17.58
N ARG A 26 -18.94 -5.14 16.88
CA ARG A 26 -19.11 -4.57 15.54
C ARG A 26 -18.77 -5.51 14.39
N ARG A 27 -18.53 -6.79 14.67
CA ARG A 27 -18.39 -7.79 13.60
C ARG A 27 -19.69 -7.93 12.83
N LYS A 28 -19.57 -8.16 11.54
CA LYS A 28 -20.70 -8.52 10.67
C LYS A 28 -20.40 -9.89 10.10
N ASN A 29 -21.29 -10.87 10.31
CA ASN A 29 -21.11 -12.24 9.82
C ASN A 29 -19.73 -12.85 10.20
N GLY A 30 -19.28 -12.63 11.44
CA GLY A 30 -18.01 -13.16 11.95
C GLY A 30 -16.75 -12.41 11.49
N VAL A 31 -16.87 -11.42 10.59
CA VAL A 31 -15.73 -10.65 10.07
C VAL A 31 -15.75 -9.19 10.56
N VAL A 32 -14.57 -8.58 10.68
CA VAL A 32 -14.45 -7.15 11.00
C VAL A 32 -14.55 -6.34 9.71
N VAL A 33 -15.49 -5.41 9.65
CA VAL A 33 -15.74 -4.56 8.48
C VAL A 33 -15.48 -3.12 8.85
N CYS A 34 -14.71 -2.40 8.03
CA CYS A 34 -14.46 -0.98 8.22
C CYS A 34 -15.75 -0.19 8.07
N GLU A 35 -16.16 0.54 9.12
CA GLU A 35 -17.39 1.33 9.13
C GLU A 35 -17.32 2.58 8.22
N ASN A 36 -16.13 2.96 7.74
CA ASN A 36 -15.98 4.08 6.82
C ASN A 36 -16.00 3.67 5.33
N CYS A 37 -15.32 2.57 4.96
CA CYS A 37 -15.19 2.17 3.55
C CYS A 37 -15.89 0.85 3.20
N GLY A 38 -16.48 0.15 4.17
CA GLY A 38 -17.21 -1.11 3.96
C GLY A 38 -16.34 -2.32 3.63
N LYS A 39 -15.01 -2.17 3.55
CA LYS A 39 -14.09 -3.29 3.26
C LYS A 39 -13.85 -4.16 4.49
N MET A 40 -13.68 -5.46 4.27
CA MET A 40 -13.24 -6.40 5.30
C MET A 40 -11.81 -6.08 5.75
N ILE A 41 -11.56 -6.16 7.06
CA ILE A 41 -10.24 -6.00 7.66
C ILE A 41 -9.71 -7.40 8.02
N VAL A 42 -8.88 -7.97 7.15
CA VAL A 42 -8.36 -9.34 7.30
C VAL A 42 -7.19 -9.45 8.29
N VAL A 43 -6.45 -8.36 8.49
CA VAL A 43 -5.28 -8.34 9.39
C VAL A 43 -5.64 -7.61 10.68
N SER A 44 -5.58 -8.31 11.82
CA SER A 44 -5.94 -7.75 13.14
C SER A 44 -5.24 -6.41 13.47
N ARG A 45 -3.95 -6.28 13.13
CA ARG A 45 -3.16 -5.04 13.34
C ARG A 45 -3.67 -3.83 12.53
N HIS A 46 -4.46 -4.07 11.48
CA HIS A 46 -5.04 -3.01 10.65
C HIS A 46 -6.38 -2.48 11.18
N ILE A 47 -6.91 -3.06 12.26
CA ILE A 47 -8.15 -2.62 12.91
C ILE A 47 -7.83 -1.44 13.84
N GLN A 48 -8.39 -0.28 13.53
CA GLN A 48 -8.27 0.93 14.33
C GLN A 48 -9.62 1.25 14.98
N VAL A 49 -9.65 1.38 16.31
CA VAL A 49 -10.80 1.92 17.04
C VAL A 49 -10.56 3.43 17.17
N HIS A 50 -11.25 4.19 16.33
CA HIS A 50 -11.11 5.61 16.15
C HIS A 50 -12.11 6.37 17.04
N HIS A 51 -11.64 7.28 17.88
CA HIS A 51 -12.50 8.21 18.61
C HIS A 51 -13.04 9.32 17.69
N VAL A 52 -14.37 9.48 17.63
CA VAL A 52 -15.04 10.53 16.83
C VAL A 52 -14.85 11.90 17.47
N VAL A 53 -15.04 12.00 18.80
CA VAL A 53 -14.55 13.11 19.62
C VAL A 53 -13.17 12.71 20.13
N GLU A 54 -12.13 13.35 19.60
CA GLU A 54 -10.74 13.03 19.92
C GLU A 54 -10.42 13.21 21.41
N LEU A 55 -9.58 12.30 21.93
CA LEU A 55 -9.11 12.41 23.30
C LEU A 55 -8.02 13.47 23.44
N THR A 56 -8.16 14.28 24.47
CA THR A 56 -7.23 15.32 24.91
C THR A 56 -6.73 15.00 26.31
N GLU A 57 -5.69 15.69 26.77
CA GLU A 57 -5.21 15.54 28.15
C GLU A 57 -6.25 15.95 29.20
N GLU A 58 -7.25 16.73 28.80
CA GLU A 58 -8.33 17.21 29.66
C GLU A 58 -9.48 16.19 29.77
N ASN A 59 -9.78 15.47 28.68
CA ASN A 59 -10.97 14.61 28.61
C ASN A 59 -10.69 13.11 28.73
N TYR A 60 -9.45 12.63 28.62
CA TYR A 60 -9.18 11.18 28.52
C TYR A 60 -9.58 10.37 29.75
N LYS A 61 -9.71 11.02 30.92
CA LYS A 61 -10.14 10.39 32.17
C LYS A 61 -11.65 10.26 32.31
N ASP A 62 -12.42 11.00 31.51
CA ASP A 62 -13.87 10.89 31.52
C ASP A 62 -14.28 9.65 30.71
N SER A 63 -14.73 8.61 31.41
CA SER A 63 -15.15 7.34 30.81
C SER A 63 -16.35 7.50 29.86
N ASN A 64 -17.17 8.55 30.04
CA ASN A 64 -18.29 8.86 29.12
C ASN A 64 -17.80 9.41 27.78
N ILE A 65 -16.49 9.68 27.65
CA ILE A 65 -15.85 10.12 26.41
C ILE A 65 -14.85 9.05 25.95
N SER A 66 -13.95 8.61 26.84
CA SER A 66 -12.81 7.74 26.48
C SER A 66 -13.17 6.27 26.29
N LEU A 67 -14.18 5.79 27.03
CA LEU A 67 -14.68 4.40 27.01
C LEU A 67 -16.16 4.34 26.60
N ASN A 68 -16.63 5.33 25.83
CA ASN A 68 -17.99 5.39 25.34
C ASN A 68 -18.11 4.71 23.97
N PRO A 69 -18.91 3.63 23.83
CA PRO A 69 -19.13 2.95 22.56
C PRO A 69 -19.62 3.88 21.44
N ASP A 70 -20.46 4.86 21.76
CA ASP A 70 -21.03 5.78 20.76
C ASP A 70 -19.99 6.78 20.22
N ASN A 71 -18.92 6.99 20.98
CA ASN A 71 -17.84 7.90 20.61
C ASN A 71 -16.71 7.21 19.81
N VAL A 72 -16.87 5.94 19.42
CA VAL A 72 -15.84 5.22 18.65
C VAL A 72 -16.37 4.63 17.35
N LYS A 73 -15.47 4.42 16.38
CA LYS A 73 -15.69 3.70 15.12
C LYS A 73 -14.57 2.72 14.80
N VAL A 74 -14.91 1.56 14.26
CA VAL A 74 -13.97 0.54 13.78
C VAL A 74 -13.64 0.81 12.33
N TRP A 75 -12.45 1.36 12.10
CA TRP A 75 -11.95 1.70 10.78
C TRP A 75 -10.74 0.85 10.40
N CYS A 76 -10.49 0.72 9.10
CA CYS A 76 -9.20 0.24 8.64
C CYS A 76 -8.15 1.35 8.83
N HIS A 77 -6.89 0.94 9.03
CA HIS A 77 -5.77 1.86 9.23
C HIS A 77 -5.68 2.95 8.15
N ILE A 78 -6.05 2.64 6.90
CA ILE A 78 -6.08 3.59 5.78
C ILE A 78 -7.10 4.70 6.04
N CYS A 79 -8.35 4.36 6.36
CA CYS A 79 -9.40 5.35 6.62
C CYS A 79 -9.10 6.20 7.86
N HIS A 80 -8.59 5.56 8.92
CA HIS A 80 -8.16 6.24 10.14
C HIS A 80 -7.06 7.26 9.89
N ASN A 81 -6.01 6.88 9.19
CA ASN A 81 -4.89 7.78 8.91
C ASN A 81 -5.31 8.93 7.97
N LYS A 82 -6.21 8.66 7.01
CA LYS A 82 -6.80 9.68 6.14
C LYS A 82 -7.60 10.71 6.93
N HIS A 83 -8.38 10.29 7.92
CA HIS A 83 -9.22 11.19 8.71
C HIS A 83 -8.40 12.15 9.58
N HIS A 84 -7.39 11.64 10.29
CA HIS A 84 -6.54 12.49 11.15
C HIS A 84 -5.61 13.44 10.38
N GLY A 85 -5.76 13.55 9.05
CA GLY A 85 -4.91 14.40 8.23
C GLY A 85 -3.42 14.09 8.37
N ARG A 86 -3.06 12.90 8.90
CA ARG A 86 -1.66 12.46 9.10
C ARG A 86 -0.90 12.33 7.79
N PHE A 87 -1.61 12.56 6.68
CA PHE A 87 -1.16 12.48 5.31
C PHE A 87 -1.67 13.64 4.42
N SER A 88 -2.26 14.70 5.00
CA SER A 88 -2.73 15.86 4.22
C SER A 88 -2.49 17.21 4.92
N GLY A 89 -1.36 17.84 4.57
CA GLY A 89 -1.27 19.28 4.32
C GLY A 89 -1.45 20.25 5.49
N GLY A 90 -0.38 20.51 6.23
CA GLY A 90 -0.25 21.70 7.07
C GLY A 90 1.22 21.98 7.37
N GLY A 91 1.80 23.01 6.74
CA GLY A 91 2.97 23.77 7.22
C GLY A 91 4.32 23.07 7.51
N HIS A 92 4.42 21.76 7.41
CA HIS A 92 5.68 21.06 7.66
C HIS A 92 6.51 21.06 6.39
N LYS A 93 7.72 21.64 6.46
CA LYS A 93 8.81 21.59 5.47
C LYS A 93 8.60 20.40 4.51
N ARG A 94 8.36 20.67 3.21
CA ARG A 94 8.27 19.65 2.16
C ARG A 94 9.35 18.61 2.46
N ARG A 95 8.96 17.42 2.93
CA ARG A 95 9.88 16.28 2.95
C ARG A 95 10.40 16.18 1.52
N GLU A 96 11.71 15.96 1.36
CA GLU A 96 12.29 15.74 0.04
C GLU A 96 11.44 14.73 -0.72
N LYS A 97 11.20 15.00 -2.01
CA LYS A 97 10.41 14.12 -2.87
C LYS A 97 11.07 12.74 -2.86
N ALA A 98 10.50 11.81 -2.07
CA ALA A 98 11.06 10.49 -1.92
C ALA A 98 10.73 9.66 -3.16
N VAL A 99 11.68 8.84 -3.58
CA VAL A 99 11.48 7.91 -4.68
C VAL A 99 11.71 6.50 -4.12
N TYR A 100 10.81 5.58 -4.44
CA TYR A 100 10.91 4.19 -4.05
C TYR A 100 10.85 3.30 -5.28
N ILE A 101 11.70 2.29 -5.34
CA ILE A 101 11.61 1.20 -6.30
C ILE A 101 11.11 -0.02 -5.55
N VAL A 102 9.88 -0.45 -5.86
CA VAL A 102 9.26 -1.63 -5.28
C VAL A 102 9.50 -2.80 -6.23
N TYR A 103 10.28 -3.78 -5.79
CA TYR A 103 10.71 -4.91 -6.59
C TYR A 103 10.42 -6.26 -5.93
N GLY A 104 10.43 -7.32 -6.73
CA GLY A 104 10.06 -8.67 -6.31
C GLY A 104 9.41 -9.48 -7.42
N PRO A 105 9.19 -10.78 -7.22
CA PRO A 105 8.67 -11.67 -8.25
C PRO A 105 7.26 -11.25 -8.69
N PRO A 106 6.81 -11.63 -9.91
CA PRO A 106 5.38 -11.63 -10.22
C PRO A 106 4.57 -12.30 -9.10
N MET A 107 3.34 -11.87 -8.85
CA MET A 107 2.49 -12.40 -7.77
C MET A 107 2.95 -12.16 -6.32
N SER A 108 4.06 -11.46 -6.08
CA SER A 108 4.52 -11.14 -4.70
C SER A 108 3.66 -10.12 -3.95
N GLY A 109 2.87 -9.30 -4.65
CA GLY A 109 1.99 -8.29 -4.03
C GLY A 109 2.50 -6.84 -4.13
N LYS A 110 3.45 -6.56 -5.02
CA LYS A 110 4.03 -5.20 -5.23
C LYS A 110 2.98 -4.10 -5.41
N SER A 111 2.05 -4.28 -6.35
CA SER A 111 1.02 -3.25 -6.61
C SER A 111 0.09 -3.08 -5.41
N SER A 112 -0.26 -4.17 -4.70
CA SER A 112 -1.04 -4.09 -3.46
C SER A 112 -0.29 -3.29 -2.38
N TYR A 113 1.01 -3.55 -2.20
CA TYR A 113 1.85 -2.79 -1.28
C TYR A 113 1.84 -1.30 -1.61
N VAL A 114 2.06 -0.92 -2.88
CA VAL A 114 2.02 0.49 -3.27
C VAL A 114 0.64 1.10 -3.05
N ILE A 115 -0.45 0.41 -3.41
CA ILE A 115 -1.81 0.90 -3.20
C ILE A 115 -2.11 1.16 -1.72
N GLU A 116 -1.59 0.32 -0.82
CA GLU A 116 -1.77 0.47 0.63
C GLU A 116 -0.97 1.64 1.22
N HIS A 117 0.16 2.00 0.60
CA HIS A 117 1.10 3.00 1.14
C HIS A 117 1.11 4.34 0.38
N MET A 118 0.55 4.38 -0.83
CA MET A 118 0.51 5.60 -1.63
C MET A 118 -0.52 6.60 -1.10
N GLU A 119 -0.24 7.87 -1.35
CA GLU A 119 -1.10 8.98 -0.94
C GLU A 119 -1.56 9.82 -2.14
N LYS A 120 -2.55 10.69 -1.91
CA LYS A 120 -2.99 11.63 -2.94
C LYS A 120 -1.83 12.56 -3.31
N GLY A 121 -1.51 12.63 -4.60
CA GLY A 121 -0.39 13.43 -5.12
C GLY A 121 0.92 12.66 -5.28
N ASP A 122 0.92 11.36 -4.97
CA ASP A 122 2.02 10.47 -5.35
C ASP A 122 1.94 10.08 -6.83
N MET A 123 3.10 9.78 -7.41
CA MET A 123 3.24 9.28 -8.78
C MET A 123 3.57 7.79 -8.73
N VAL A 124 2.90 6.97 -9.54
CA VAL A 124 3.15 5.52 -9.61
C VAL A 124 3.49 5.14 -11.05
N VAL A 125 4.62 4.46 -11.22
CA VAL A 125 5.06 3.87 -12.49
C VAL A 125 4.84 2.37 -12.40
N ASP A 126 3.73 1.91 -12.97
CA ASP A 126 3.35 0.50 -13.05
C ASP A 126 3.12 0.15 -14.53
N MET A 127 3.93 -0.75 -15.07
CA MET A 127 3.88 -1.12 -16.48
C MET A 127 2.51 -1.68 -16.88
N ASP A 128 1.86 -2.46 -16.02
CA ASP A 128 0.55 -3.05 -16.29
C ASP A 128 -0.51 -1.95 -16.37
N LYS A 129 -0.43 -0.96 -15.47
CA LYS A 129 -1.36 0.20 -15.48
C LYS A 129 -1.13 1.14 -16.64
N ILE A 130 0.12 1.36 -17.06
CA ILE A 130 0.40 2.18 -18.25
C ILE A 130 -0.15 1.47 -19.50
N TYR A 131 0.03 0.15 -19.61
CA TYR A 131 -0.59 -0.63 -20.70
C TYR A 131 -2.11 -0.45 -20.73
N SER A 132 -2.81 -0.72 -19.63
CA SER A 132 -4.26 -0.55 -19.56
C SER A 132 -4.70 0.89 -19.87
N ALA A 133 -3.92 1.89 -19.45
CA ALA A 133 -4.24 3.29 -19.71
C ALA A 133 -4.16 3.67 -21.20
N VAL A 134 -3.22 3.08 -21.96
CA VAL A 134 -3.08 3.39 -23.40
C VAL A 134 -3.93 2.50 -24.29
N SER A 135 -4.23 1.27 -23.86
CA SER A 135 -4.97 0.29 -24.68
C SER A 135 -6.45 0.22 -24.33
N PHE A 136 -6.86 0.74 -23.17
CA PHE A 136 -8.20 0.55 -22.58
C PHE A 136 -8.56 -0.93 -22.33
N LEU A 137 -7.58 -1.83 -22.41
CA LEU A 137 -7.77 -3.26 -22.13
C LEU A 137 -7.67 -3.53 -20.63
N GLU A 138 -8.18 -4.70 -20.26
CA GLU A 138 -8.07 -5.21 -18.90
C GLU A 138 -6.60 -5.31 -18.43
N PRO A 139 -6.34 -5.27 -17.11
CA PRO A 139 -5.00 -5.44 -16.58
C PRO A 139 -4.33 -6.71 -17.10
N TYR A 140 -3.02 -6.64 -17.34
CA TYR A 140 -2.16 -7.74 -17.82
C TYR A 140 -2.31 -8.11 -19.30
N ASN A 141 -3.38 -7.68 -19.98
CA ASN A 141 -3.51 -7.83 -21.43
C ASN A 141 -2.61 -6.82 -22.16
N LYS A 142 -1.52 -7.30 -22.76
CA LYS A 142 -0.42 -6.48 -23.31
C LYS A 142 -0.18 -6.77 -24.79
N PRO A 143 -0.88 -6.10 -25.71
CA PRO A 143 -0.62 -6.22 -27.14
C PRO A 143 0.83 -5.88 -27.48
N GLU A 144 1.54 -6.80 -28.13
CA GLU A 144 2.98 -6.67 -28.41
C GLU A 144 3.27 -5.47 -29.33
N ASN A 145 2.35 -5.12 -30.23
CA ASN A 145 2.46 -3.96 -31.11
C ASN A 145 2.49 -2.62 -30.37
N LEU A 146 2.05 -2.55 -29.10
CA LEU A 146 2.08 -1.33 -28.28
C LEU A 146 3.33 -1.23 -27.39
N LYS A 147 4.16 -2.27 -27.34
CA LYS A 147 5.29 -2.38 -26.39
C LYS A 147 6.21 -1.17 -26.38
N TYR A 148 6.65 -0.74 -27.55
CA TYR A 148 7.57 0.39 -27.67
C TYR A 148 6.90 1.72 -27.29
N ASN A 149 5.61 1.89 -27.58
CA ASN A 149 4.85 3.06 -27.15
C ASN A 149 4.77 3.12 -25.62
N VAL A 150 4.44 2.00 -24.97
CA VAL A 150 4.33 1.94 -23.51
C VAL A 150 5.69 2.11 -22.84
N PHE A 151 6.76 1.51 -23.38
CA PHE A 151 8.11 1.74 -22.88
C PHE A 151 8.55 3.20 -23.00
N SER A 152 8.21 3.87 -24.10
CA SER A 152 8.50 5.30 -24.26
C SER A 152 7.81 6.14 -23.17
N ILE A 153 6.52 5.88 -22.91
CA ILE A 153 5.76 6.57 -21.85
C ILE A 153 6.38 6.29 -20.47
N ARG A 154 6.67 5.02 -20.17
CA ARG A 154 7.31 4.64 -18.90
C ARG A 154 8.64 5.36 -18.71
N ASN A 155 9.49 5.37 -19.74
CA ASN A 155 10.80 6.02 -19.67
C ASN A 155 10.67 7.52 -19.47
N HIS A 156 9.73 8.18 -20.16
CA HIS A 156 9.47 9.59 -19.97
C HIS A 156 9.00 9.92 -18.53
N ILE A 157 8.18 9.05 -17.92
CA ILE A 157 7.79 9.22 -16.52
C ILE A 157 8.99 9.04 -15.58
N ILE A 158 9.84 8.05 -15.84
CA ILE A 158 11.08 7.83 -15.09
C ILE A 158 12.01 9.06 -15.21
N ASP A 159 12.14 9.66 -16.39
CA ASP A 159 12.92 10.88 -16.61
C ASP A 159 12.35 12.05 -15.81
N MET A 160 11.02 12.24 -15.80
CA MET A 160 10.37 13.25 -14.97
C MET A 160 10.67 13.05 -13.47
N ILE A 161 10.67 11.80 -13.00
CA ILE A 161 11.06 11.47 -11.61
C ILE A 161 12.53 11.83 -11.37
N LYS A 162 13.42 11.43 -12.28
CA LYS A 162 14.86 11.70 -12.22
C LYS A 162 15.17 13.19 -12.06
N VAL A 163 14.57 14.03 -12.91
CA VAL A 163 14.76 15.49 -12.88
C VAL A 163 13.82 16.21 -11.90
N ARG A 164 13.06 15.47 -11.07
CA ARG A 164 12.09 15.99 -10.09
C ARG A 164 11.05 16.94 -10.70
N TYR A 165 10.70 16.74 -11.96
CA TYR A 165 9.72 17.55 -12.70
C TYR A 165 8.32 17.43 -12.10
N GLY A 166 7.54 18.51 -12.15
CA GLY A 166 6.19 18.58 -11.60
C GLY A 166 6.11 18.69 -10.07
N GLY A 167 4.93 18.40 -9.52
CA GLY A 167 4.58 18.61 -8.11
C GLY A 167 4.37 17.33 -7.29
N PHE A 168 4.82 16.16 -7.77
CA PHE A 168 4.59 14.90 -7.07
C PHE A 168 5.22 14.92 -5.67
N ARG A 169 4.56 14.24 -4.73
CA ARG A 169 5.03 14.12 -3.35
C ARG A 169 6.04 12.98 -3.22
N THR A 170 5.58 11.76 -3.50
CA THR A 170 6.41 10.55 -3.54
C THR A 170 6.28 9.90 -4.91
N ALA A 171 7.34 9.28 -5.42
CA ALA A 171 7.28 8.47 -6.64
C ALA A 171 7.52 6.99 -6.31
N TRP A 172 6.68 6.12 -6.86
CA TRP A 172 6.73 4.67 -6.69
C TRP A 172 6.99 4.03 -8.04
N VAL A 173 8.12 3.35 -8.20
CA VAL A 173 8.46 2.62 -9.43
C VAL A 173 8.30 1.13 -9.15
N ILE A 174 7.34 0.48 -9.80
CA ILE A 174 7.03 -0.94 -9.62
C ILE A 174 7.67 -1.75 -10.75
N GLY A 175 8.38 -2.82 -10.39
CA GLY A 175 8.95 -3.72 -11.41
C GLY A 175 9.44 -5.04 -10.85
N GLY A 176 9.95 -5.90 -11.73
CA GLY A 176 10.59 -7.16 -11.34
C GLY A 176 11.97 -6.93 -10.75
N TYR A 177 12.84 -6.21 -11.48
CA TYR A 177 14.21 -5.84 -11.10
C TYR A 177 15.01 -6.95 -10.42
N ALA A 178 15.02 -8.15 -11.01
CA ALA A 178 15.72 -9.32 -10.48
C ALA A 178 17.24 -9.16 -10.47
N ASN A 179 17.78 -8.52 -11.50
CA ASN A 179 19.20 -8.22 -11.63
C ASN A 179 19.64 -7.10 -10.67
N LYS A 180 20.60 -7.41 -9.79
CA LYS A 180 21.12 -6.46 -8.78
C LYS A 180 21.70 -5.19 -9.40
N PHE A 181 22.58 -5.31 -10.39
CA PHE A 181 23.29 -4.19 -10.96
C PHE A 181 22.34 -3.18 -11.63
N GLU A 182 21.38 -3.68 -12.41
CA GLU A 182 20.37 -2.82 -13.05
C GLU A 182 19.49 -2.12 -12.01
N ARG A 183 19.07 -2.85 -10.97
CA ARG A 183 18.26 -2.35 -9.86
C ARG A 183 18.98 -1.24 -9.08
N GLU A 184 20.23 -1.47 -8.69
CA GLU A 184 21.05 -0.51 -7.93
C GLU A 184 21.39 0.73 -8.76
N LYS A 185 21.72 0.54 -10.04
CA LYS A 185 21.94 1.67 -10.96
C LYS A 185 20.71 2.55 -11.09
N LEU A 186 19.53 1.95 -11.29
CA LEU A 186 18.27 2.70 -11.34
C LEU A 186 17.99 3.42 -10.02
N ALA A 187 18.25 2.77 -8.88
CA ALA A 187 18.09 3.40 -7.57
C ALA A 187 19.01 4.62 -7.42
N GLN A 188 20.27 4.50 -7.82
CA GLN A 188 21.24 5.60 -7.80
C GLN A 188 20.80 6.74 -8.73
N ASP A 189 20.43 6.42 -9.97
CA ASP A 189 19.99 7.40 -10.98
C ASP A 189 18.78 8.21 -10.50
N LEU A 190 17.89 7.59 -9.73
CA LEU A 190 16.67 8.22 -9.24
C LEU A 190 16.83 8.82 -7.84
N GLY A 191 17.91 8.54 -7.12
CA GLY A 191 18.02 8.79 -5.68
C GLY A 191 16.91 8.07 -4.92
N ALA A 192 16.63 6.82 -5.28
CA ALA A 192 15.51 6.03 -4.79
C ALA A 192 15.93 5.02 -3.72
N GLN A 193 15.00 4.72 -2.80
CA GLN A 193 15.13 3.63 -1.85
C GLN A 193 14.53 2.34 -2.43
N LEU A 194 15.22 1.22 -2.22
CA LEU A 194 14.76 -0.09 -2.65
C LEU A 194 13.82 -0.71 -1.61
N ILE A 195 12.68 -1.23 -2.06
CA ILE A 195 11.73 -1.99 -1.24
C ILE A 195 11.54 -3.35 -1.88
N TYR A 196 12.06 -4.39 -1.22
CA TYR A 196 11.86 -5.77 -1.65
C TYR A 196 10.55 -6.34 -1.11
N ILE A 197 9.73 -6.90 -1.99
CA ILE A 197 8.53 -7.65 -1.61
C ILE A 197 8.87 -9.14 -1.68
N ALA A 198 9.24 -9.68 -0.52
CA ALA A 198 9.60 -11.07 -0.37
C ALA A 198 8.39 -11.99 -0.63
N ALA A 199 8.59 -12.98 -1.49
CA ALA A 199 7.70 -14.11 -1.68
C ALA A 199 8.52 -15.29 -2.21
N THR A 200 8.12 -16.50 -1.85
CA THR A 200 8.69 -17.73 -2.40
C THR A 200 8.07 -18.06 -3.76
N GLN A 201 8.75 -18.88 -4.55
CA GLN A 201 8.24 -19.37 -5.83
C GLN A 201 6.92 -20.11 -5.64
N ASP A 202 6.85 -21.00 -4.65
CA ASP A 202 5.62 -21.74 -4.30
C ASP A 202 4.45 -20.83 -3.92
N GLU A 203 4.69 -19.76 -3.16
CA GLU A 203 3.64 -18.77 -2.83
C GLU A 203 3.15 -18.05 -4.09
N CYS A 204 4.06 -17.67 -4.99
CA CYS A 204 3.70 -17.01 -6.25
C CYS A 204 2.86 -17.93 -7.14
N MET A 205 3.23 -19.21 -7.24
CA MET A 205 2.49 -20.23 -7.99
C MET A 205 1.12 -20.51 -7.37
N LYS A 206 1.03 -20.63 -6.04
CA LYS A 206 -0.26 -20.78 -5.34
C LYS A 206 -1.20 -19.60 -5.61
N ARG A 207 -0.66 -18.36 -5.54
CA ARG A 207 -1.44 -17.15 -5.83
C ARG A 207 -1.88 -17.09 -7.29
N LEU A 208 -1.08 -17.62 -8.23
CA LEU A 208 -1.44 -17.69 -9.64
C LEU A 208 -2.60 -18.68 -9.85
N ASN A 209 -2.53 -19.85 -9.23
CA ASN A 209 -3.58 -20.87 -9.32
C ASN A 209 -4.93 -20.40 -8.73
N SER A 210 -4.89 -19.50 -7.75
CA SER A 210 -6.09 -18.96 -7.09
C SER A 210 -6.49 -17.56 -7.58
N CYS A 211 -5.86 -17.02 -8.61
CA CYS A 211 -6.22 -15.70 -9.13
C CYS A 211 -7.50 -15.77 -9.97
N ASN A 212 -8.23 -14.65 -10.02
CA ASN A 212 -9.50 -14.51 -10.74
C ASN A 212 -9.44 -13.26 -11.63
N ASP A 213 -8.42 -13.19 -12.46
CA ASP A 213 -8.17 -12.14 -13.44
C ASP A 213 -7.53 -12.73 -14.71
N TYR A 214 -7.14 -11.90 -15.67
CA TYR A 214 -6.54 -12.27 -16.95
C TYR A 214 -5.48 -13.39 -16.86
N ARG A 215 -4.72 -13.43 -15.77
CA ARG A 215 -3.62 -14.39 -15.56
C ARG A 215 -4.11 -15.82 -15.32
N GLN A 216 -5.37 -16.00 -14.94
CA GLN A 216 -6.00 -17.31 -14.76
C GLN A 216 -6.10 -18.08 -16.08
N GLU A 217 -6.34 -17.38 -17.19
CA GLU A 217 -6.40 -17.97 -18.53
C GLU A 217 -5.00 -18.09 -19.17
N HIS A 218 -3.99 -17.48 -18.56
CA HIS A 218 -2.61 -17.40 -19.05
C HIS A 218 -1.60 -17.97 -18.02
N GLN A 219 -2.00 -19.02 -17.29
CA GLN A 219 -1.19 -19.57 -16.19
C GLN A 219 0.19 -20.07 -16.63
N GLU A 220 0.29 -20.71 -17.80
CA GLU A 220 1.56 -21.24 -18.32
C GLU A 220 2.57 -20.10 -18.53
N GLU A 221 2.16 -19.04 -19.24
CA GLU A 221 2.98 -17.85 -19.49
C GLU A 221 3.42 -17.18 -18.17
N TRP A 222 2.51 -17.03 -17.21
CA TRP A 222 2.82 -16.40 -15.93
C TRP A 222 3.71 -17.27 -15.04
N ALA A 223 3.59 -18.59 -15.12
CA ALA A 223 4.51 -19.52 -14.46
C ALA A 223 5.93 -19.37 -15.01
N GLU A 224 6.10 -19.23 -16.34
CA GLU A 224 7.40 -18.95 -16.95
C GLU A 224 7.99 -17.63 -16.43
N TYR A 225 7.18 -16.56 -16.32
CA TYR A 225 7.64 -15.29 -15.77
C TYR A 225 8.06 -15.39 -14.30
N ILE A 226 7.34 -16.16 -13.49
CA ILE A 226 7.70 -16.43 -12.10
C ILE A 226 9.05 -17.17 -12.05
N ASN A 227 9.16 -18.29 -12.75
CA ASN A 227 10.36 -19.14 -12.75
C ASN A 227 11.58 -18.34 -13.22
N LYS A 228 11.46 -17.64 -14.35
CA LYS A 228 12.52 -16.79 -14.89
C LYS A 228 12.96 -15.71 -13.92
N TRP A 229 12.05 -15.13 -13.15
CA TRP A 229 12.42 -14.13 -12.14
C TRP A 229 13.29 -14.75 -11.04
N PHE A 230 12.92 -15.92 -10.52
CA PHE A 230 13.70 -16.60 -9.48
C PHE A 230 15.06 -17.11 -9.99
N GLU A 231 15.12 -17.59 -11.23
CA GLU A 231 16.39 -18.01 -11.87
C GLU A 231 17.36 -16.84 -12.08
N SER A 232 16.83 -15.65 -12.38
CA SER A 232 17.63 -14.45 -12.63
C SER A 232 17.84 -13.57 -11.40
N TYR A 233 17.24 -13.93 -10.26
CA TYR A 233 17.31 -13.12 -9.04
C TYR A 233 18.70 -13.19 -8.42
N VAL A 234 19.29 -12.01 -8.24
CA VAL A 234 20.56 -11.85 -7.51
C VAL A 234 20.36 -10.76 -6.46
N GLU A 235 20.71 -11.10 -5.22
CA GLU A 235 20.66 -10.19 -4.07
C GLU A 235 21.78 -9.16 -4.11
#